data_AF-A0AAJ4A9Y1-F1
#
_entry.id   AF-A0AAJ4A9Y1-F1
#
_cell.length_a   1.000
_cell.length_b   1.000
_cell.length_c   1.000
_cell.angle_alpha   90.00
_cell.angle_beta   90.00
_cell.angle_gamma   90.00
#
_symmetry.space_group_name_H-M   'P 1'
#
loop_
_entity.id
_entity.type
_entity.pdbx_description
1 polymer ?
#
loop_
_entity_poly.entity_id
_entity_poly.type
_entity_poly.pdbx_seq_one_letter_code
_entity_poly.pdbx_strand_id
1 'polypeptide(L)'
;MKRVIKLSKAWTAAFLLGILLTGCGGGGSDAGSSANTSGSNTSGNVGSGPSGVQPEPARAAVLSWSAPSTRVNGDGIAMGELDKYVIRYGQDVENLSGEVIIGEADVYPEMSYTVDNLDSGTWYFTIQVQDKQGLVSEPSAPVSKTIRS
;
A
#
# COMPACT_ATOMS: atom_id res chain seq x y z
N MET A 1 -4.01 22.10 -14.63
CA MET A 1 -3.48 20.93 -15.35
C MET A 1 -3.91 19.67 -14.60
N LYS A 2 -4.44 18.65 -15.28
CA LYS A 2 -4.87 17.38 -14.65
C LYS A 2 -3.63 16.58 -14.27
N ARG A 3 -3.49 16.21 -12.99
CA ARG A 3 -2.42 15.30 -12.52
C ARG A 3 -2.72 13.90 -13.05
N VAL A 4 -1.79 13.32 -13.82
CA VAL A 4 -1.93 11.97 -14.41
C VAL A 4 -1.58 10.85 -13.42
N ILE A 5 -0.79 11.18 -12.38
CA ILE A 5 -0.51 10.29 -11.24
C ILE A 5 -1.30 10.74 -10.02
N LYS A 6 -1.81 9.76 -9.27
CA LYS A 6 -2.37 9.91 -7.92
C LYS A 6 -1.55 9.08 -6.95
N LEU A 7 -1.32 9.61 -5.76
CA LEU A 7 -0.80 8.83 -4.64
C LEU A 7 -1.96 8.31 -3.80
N SER A 8 -1.99 7.01 -3.54
CA SER A 8 -2.95 6.48 -2.59
C SER A 8 -2.42 6.71 -1.17
N LYS A 9 -3.26 7.32 -0.32
CA LYS A 9 -3.08 7.29 1.13
C LYS A 9 -3.56 5.92 1.59
N ALA A 10 -2.72 4.89 1.44
CA ALA A 10 -3.00 3.57 1.98
C ALA A 10 -2.90 3.61 3.51
N TRP A 11 -3.95 4.11 4.17
CA TRP A 11 -4.31 3.62 5.50
C TRP A 11 -5.55 2.76 5.29
N THR A 12 -5.33 1.48 4.97
CA THR A 12 -6.38 0.48 5.14
C THR A 12 -6.62 0.36 6.65
N ALA A 13 -7.51 1.17 7.19
CA ALA A 13 -8.16 0.86 8.43
C ALA A 13 -9.00 -0.40 8.15
N ALA A 14 -8.42 -1.57 8.44
CA ALA A 14 -9.18 -2.79 8.59
C ALA A 14 -10.10 -2.58 9.80
N PHE A 15 -11.25 -1.96 9.56
CA PHE A 15 -12.32 -1.90 10.52
C PHE A 15 -12.81 -3.34 10.68
N LEU A 16 -12.41 -3.97 11.79
CA LEU A 16 -12.98 -5.21 12.28
C LEU A 16 -14.49 -4.98 12.42
N LEU A 17 -15.25 -5.40 11.42
CA LEU A 17 -16.70 -5.52 11.55
C LEU A 17 -16.94 -6.73 12.45
N GLY A 18 -17.07 -6.47 13.74
CA GLY A 18 -17.47 -7.44 14.74
C GLY A 18 -18.83 -8.03 14.39
N ILE A 19 -18.83 -9.29 14.00
CA ILE A 19 -20.04 -10.10 13.95
C ILE A 19 -20.20 -10.69 15.35
N LEU A 20 -21.12 -10.12 16.14
CA LEU A 20 -21.63 -10.79 17.32
C LEU A 20 -22.48 -11.98 16.85
N LEU A 21 -21.90 -13.18 16.84
CA LEU A 21 -22.68 -14.41 16.76
C LEU A 21 -23.32 -14.67 18.13
N THR A 22 -24.52 -14.14 18.33
CA THR A 22 -25.49 -14.71 19.27
C THR A 22 -25.94 -16.06 18.72
N GLY A 23 -25.24 -17.12 19.10
CA GLY A 23 -25.61 -18.52 18.85
C GLY A 23 -26.01 -19.20 20.15
N CYS A 24 -27.27 -19.61 20.25
CA CYS A 24 -27.92 -20.27 21.38
C CYS A 24 -27.82 -21.81 21.24
N GLY A 25 -27.62 -22.51 22.36
CA GLY A 25 -27.72 -23.98 22.52
C GLY A 25 -26.69 -24.47 23.55
N GLY A 26 -27.00 -24.81 24.81
CA GLY A 26 -27.98 -25.79 25.32
C GLY A 26 -27.23 -27.11 25.55
N GLY A 27 -27.23 -27.85 26.67
CA GLY A 27 -27.77 -27.79 28.04
C GLY A 27 -27.40 -29.15 28.69
N GLY A 28 -27.20 -29.24 30.01
CA GLY A 28 -26.98 -30.53 30.70
C GLY A 28 -26.36 -30.45 32.10
N SER A 29 -27.20 -30.67 33.10
CA SER A 29 -26.99 -30.84 34.56
C SER A 29 -26.06 -32.05 34.88
N ASP A 30 -25.41 -32.23 36.04
CA ASP A 30 -25.89 -32.25 37.42
C ASP A 30 -24.74 -32.32 38.45
N ALA A 31 -25.07 -31.91 39.68
CA ALA A 31 -24.69 -32.49 40.98
C ALA A 31 -23.25 -32.34 41.54
N GLY A 32 -23.20 -31.93 42.82
CA GLY A 32 -22.19 -32.42 43.76
C GLY A 32 -21.70 -31.39 44.79
N SER A 33 -22.31 -31.37 45.96
CA SER A 33 -21.95 -30.56 47.12
C SER A 33 -20.59 -30.90 47.74
N SER A 34 -20.07 -29.92 48.50
CA SER A 34 -19.31 -30.06 49.76
C SER A 34 -17.77 -30.07 49.72
N ALA A 35 -17.22 -28.96 50.25
CA ALA A 35 -16.17 -28.84 51.27
C ALA A 35 -14.82 -29.59 51.10
N ASN A 36 -13.71 -28.83 51.04
CA ASN A 36 -12.91 -28.38 52.20
C ASN A 36 -11.42 -28.15 51.83
N THR A 37 -10.82 -27.14 52.48
CA THR A 37 -9.39 -27.04 52.87
C THR A 37 -8.26 -27.18 51.86
N SER A 38 -7.52 -26.07 51.68
CA SER A 38 -6.16 -25.87 52.23
C SER A 38 -5.20 -25.19 51.25
N GLY A 39 -4.77 -23.99 51.65
CA GLY A 39 -3.37 -23.53 51.62
C GLY A 39 -2.65 -23.49 50.27
N SER A 40 -2.26 -22.29 49.85
CA SER A 40 -0.87 -21.84 49.99
C SER A 40 -0.64 -20.58 49.15
N ASN A 41 -0.05 -19.57 49.76
CA ASN A 41 0.47 -18.36 49.12
C ASN A 41 1.39 -18.72 47.95
N THR A 42 1.18 -18.13 46.78
CA THR A 42 2.31 -17.70 45.93
C THR A 42 1.90 -16.45 45.14
N SER A 43 2.56 -15.36 45.51
CA SER A 43 2.67 -14.13 44.75
C SER A 43 3.15 -14.43 43.34
N GLY A 44 2.46 -13.91 42.33
CA GLY A 44 2.77 -14.12 40.91
C GLY A 44 2.10 -13.07 40.03
N ASN A 45 2.31 -11.79 40.36
CA ASN A 45 2.04 -10.69 39.45
C ASN A 45 3.09 -10.71 38.33
N VAL A 46 2.74 -11.27 37.18
CA VAL A 46 3.39 -10.94 35.90
C VAL A 46 2.29 -10.77 34.87
N GLY A 47 1.90 -9.51 34.66
CA GLY A 47 1.06 -9.12 33.55
C GLY A 47 1.82 -9.32 32.24
N SER A 48 1.47 -10.38 31.53
CA SER A 48 1.82 -10.55 30.12
C SER A 48 0.59 -10.15 29.31
N GLY A 49 0.40 -8.85 29.13
CA GLY A 49 -0.48 -8.36 28.07
C GLY A 49 0.11 -8.79 26.72
N PRO A 50 -0.68 -9.23 25.74
CA PRO A 50 -0.16 -9.44 24.40
C PRO A 50 0.35 -8.09 23.88
N SER A 51 1.67 -7.98 23.73
CA SER A 51 2.31 -6.92 22.97
C SER A 51 1.68 -6.90 21.57
N GLY A 52 0.76 -5.97 21.36
CA GLY A 52 0.28 -5.63 20.03
C GLY A 52 1.50 -5.17 19.24
N VAL A 53 1.93 -5.97 18.27
CA VAL A 53 2.92 -5.53 17.29
C VAL A 53 2.23 -4.46 16.47
N GLN A 54 2.40 -3.20 16.87
CA GLN A 54 1.93 -2.07 16.08
C GLN A 54 2.68 -2.14 14.74
N PRO A 55 1.99 -2.22 13.59
CA PRO A 55 2.67 -2.21 12.31
C PRO A 55 3.45 -0.91 12.20
N GLU A 56 4.75 -1.01 12.01
CA GLU A 56 5.61 0.13 11.66
C GLU A 56 4.99 0.88 10.48
N PRO A 57 5.06 2.23 10.46
CA PRO A 57 4.56 3.00 9.33
C PRO A 57 5.22 2.48 8.05
N ALA A 58 4.40 2.08 7.07
CA ALA A 58 4.90 1.58 5.80
C ALA A 58 5.78 2.64 5.13
N ARG A 59 7.07 2.36 5.03
CA ARG A 59 8.10 3.16 4.33
C ARG A 59 7.97 2.99 2.82
N ALA A 60 6.79 3.31 2.30
CA ALA A 60 6.42 3.06 0.92
C ALA A 60 5.48 4.14 0.36
N ALA A 61 5.47 4.29 -0.96
CA ALA A 61 4.55 5.12 -1.73
C ALA A 61 3.85 4.26 -2.77
N VAL A 62 2.51 4.24 -2.72
CA VAL A 62 1.69 3.59 -3.75
C VAL A 62 1.27 4.65 -4.75
N LEU A 63 1.70 4.46 -6.00
CA LEU A 63 1.39 5.30 -7.14
C LEU A 63 0.29 4.62 -7.94
N SER A 64 -0.68 5.39 -8.42
CA SER A 64 -1.65 4.95 -9.42
C SER A 64 -1.79 5.98 -10.53
N TRP A 65 -1.98 5.52 -11.75
CA TRP A 65 -2.09 6.38 -12.93
C TRP A 65 -3.18 5.88 -13.88
N SER A 66 -3.35 6.57 -15.00
CA SER A 66 -4.21 6.15 -16.09
C SER A 66 -3.39 6.10 -17.37
N ALA A 67 -3.61 5.07 -18.18
CA ALA A 67 -2.95 4.94 -19.47
C ALA A 67 -3.26 6.15 -20.38
N PRO A 68 -2.29 6.59 -21.20
CA PRO A 68 -2.56 7.59 -22.23
C PRO A 68 -3.57 7.04 -23.25
N SER A 69 -4.43 7.91 -23.75
CA SER A 69 -5.31 7.60 -24.90
C SER A 69 -4.92 8.37 -26.16
N THR A 70 -4.01 9.34 -26.02
CA THR A 70 -3.53 10.19 -27.12
C THR A 70 -2.04 10.46 -27.00
N ARG A 71 -1.40 10.71 -28.13
CA ARG A 71 -0.05 11.24 -28.28
C ARG A 71 -0.07 12.76 -28.15
N VAL A 72 1.11 13.38 -28.05
CA VAL A 72 1.24 14.86 -27.92
C VAL A 72 0.67 15.60 -29.13
N ASN A 73 0.74 15.00 -30.32
CA ASN A 73 0.17 15.57 -31.55
C ASN A 73 -1.36 15.39 -31.67
N GLY A 74 -2.01 14.73 -30.70
CA GLY A 74 -3.45 14.49 -30.69
C GLY A 74 -3.90 13.18 -31.32
N ASP A 75 -2.99 12.42 -31.95
CA ASP A 75 -3.32 11.10 -32.47
C ASP A 75 -3.71 10.14 -31.35
N GLY A 76 -4.64 9.24 -31.62
CA GLY A 76 -4.96 8.15 -30.69
C GLY A 76 -3.76 7.22 -30.48
N ILE A 77 -3.64 6.68 -29.26
CA ILE A 77 -2.71 5.58 -28.98
C ILE A 77 -3.48 4.46 -28.30
N ALA A 78 -3.36 3.25 -28.85
CA ALA A 78 -3.99 2.07 -28.28
C ALA A 78 -3.12 1.47 -27.17
N MET A 79 -3.77 0.78 -26.21
CA MET A 79 -3.05 0.11 -25.12
C MET A 79 -2.01 -0.89 -25.64
N GLY A 80 -2.34 -1.62 -26.71
CA GLY A 80 -1.45 -2.60 -27.33
C GLY A 80 -0.23 -2.00 -28.05
N GLU A 81 -0.14 -0.67 -28.17
CA GLU A 81 1.03 0.04 -28.70
C GLU A 81 2.01 0.46 -27.60
N LEU A 82 1.62 0.37 -26.33
CA LEU A 82 2.48 0.76 -25.20
C LEU A 82 3.49 -0.34 -24.93
N ASP A 83 4.76 0.01 -24.72
CA ASP A 83 5.83 -0.92 -24.40
C ASP A 83 6.05 -0.98 -22.88
N LYS A 84 6.25 0.18 -22.25
CA LYS A 84 6.56 0.26 -20.82
C LYS A 84 6.19 1.59 -20.19
N TYR A 85 6.05 1.56 -18.86
CA TYR A 85 6.06 2.75 -18.02
C TYR A 85 7.41 2.88 -17.30
N VAL A 86 7.86 4.11 -17.10
CA VAL A 86 9.06 4.44 -16.33
C VAL A 86 8.66 5.41 -15.23
N ILE A 87 8.85 5.00 -13.97
CA ILE A 87 8.64 5.86 -12.80
C ILE A 87 10.01 6.35 -12.34
N ARG A 88 10.16 7.66 -12.20
CA ARG A 88 11.36 8.29 -11.63
C ARG A 88 11.02 8.87 -10.28
N TYR A 89 11.90 8.70 -9.30
CA TYR A 89 11.66 9.15 -7.94
C TYR A 89 12.93 9.58 -7.21
N GLY A 90 12.77 10.43 -6.18
CA GLY A 90 13.89 10.97 -5.41
C GLY A 90 13.44 11.98 -4.36
N GLN A 91 14.34 12.39 -3.46
CA GLN A 91 14.07 13.46 -2.49
C GLN A 91 14.42 14.86 -3.02
N ASP A 92 15.16 14.94 -4.13
CA ASP A 92 15.38 16.15 -4.90
C ASP A 92 14.46 16.13 -6.13
N VAL A 93 13.57 17.11 -6.25
CA VAL A 93 12.61 17.19 -7.36
C VAL A 93 13.28 17.50 -8.69
N GLU A 94 14.43 18.16 -8.68
CA GLU A 94 15.21 18.49 -9.87
C GLU A 94 16.10 17.32 -10.30
N ASN A 95 16.34 16.35 -9.42
CA ASN A 95 17.19 15.19 -9.66
C ASN A 95 16.61 13.89 -9.09
N LEU A 96 15.71 13.28 -9.85
CA LEU A 96 15.08 11.99 -9.52
C LEU A 96 16.02 10.82 -9.87
N SER A 97 16.81 10.39 -8.88
CA SER A 97 17.87 9.38 -9.00
C SER A 97 17.37 7.93 -9.04
N GLY A 98 16.18 7.66 -8.49
CA GLY A 98 15.53 6.36 -8.52
C GLY A 98 14.77 6.11 -9.82
N GLU A 99 14.73 4.85 -10.25
CA GLU A 99 14.03 4.41 -11.45
C GLU A 99 13.35 3.06 -11.24
N VAL A 100 12.10 2.95 -11.71
CA VAL A 100 11.36 1.70 -11.85
C VAL A 100 10.89 1.58 -13.29
N ILE A 101 11.13 0.44 -13.91
CA ILE A 101 10.64 0.10 -15.25
C ILE A 101 9.56 -0.97 -15.12
N ILE A 102 8.40 -0.68 -15.69
CA ILE A 102 7.26 -1.59 -15.75
C ILE A 102 7.04 -1.92 -17.22
N GLY A 103 7.57 -3.06 -17.66
CA GLY A 103 7.51 -3.52 -19.05
C GLY A 103 6.21 -4.22 -19.42
N GLU A 104 6.13 -4.65 -20.68
CA GLU A 104 5.02 -5.43 -21.23
C GLU A 104 3.66 -4.73 -21.07
N ALA A 105 3.64 -3.41 -21.20
CA ALA A 105 2.44 -2.59 -20.98
C ALA A 105 1.30 -2.90 -21.97
N ASP A 106 1.62 -3.51 -23.12
CA ASP A 106 0.68 -3.99 -24.12
C ASP A 106 -0.02 -5.30 -23.72
N VAL A 107 0.64 -6.15 -22.94
CA VAL A 107 0.14 -7.49 -22.55
C VAL A 107 -0.37 -7.49 -21.12
N TYR A 108 0.39 -6.90 -20.19
CA TYR A 108 0.12 -6.86 -18.76
C TYR A 108 0.09 -5.41 -18.25
N PRO A 109 -0.99 -4.67 -18.55
CA PRO A 109 -1.07 -3.26 -18.20
C PRO A 109 -1.21 -3.04 -16.68
N GLU A 110 -0.12 -2.66 -16.01
CA GLU A 110 -0.17 -2.20 -14.63
C GLU A 110 -0.52 -0.71 -14.54
N MET A 111 -1.49 -0.38 -13.68
CA MET A 111 -1.92 1.01 -13.42
C MET A 111 -1.60 1.47 -11.99
N SER A 112 -0.84 0.66 -11.26
CA SER A 112 -0.34 1.01 -9.93
C SER A 112 0.96 0.32 -9.63
N TYR A 113 1.82 0.98 -8.86
CA TYR A 113 3.08 0.42 -8.40
C TYR A 113 3.39 0.91 -6.99
N THR A 114 4.04 0.07 -6.19
CA THR A 114 4.49 0.41 -4.83
C THR A 114 6.00 0.57 -4.83
N VAL A 115 6.47 1.80 -4.58
CA VAL A 115 7.88 2.06 -4.29
C VAL A 115 8.07 1.91 -2.78
N ASP A 116 8.89 0.96 -2.35
CA ASP A 116 9.15 0.66 -0.94
C ASP A 116 10.54 1.16 -0.49
N ASN A 117 10.95 0.79 0.73
CA ASN A 117 12.24 1.13 1.31
C ASN A 117 12.59 2.63 1.26
N LEU A 118 11.56 3.48 1.44
CA LEU A 118 11.70 4.92 1.41
C LEU A 118 12.06 5.47 2.79
N ASP A 119 13.19 6.14 2.89
CA ASP A 119 13.58 6.85 4.10
C ASP A 119 12.61 8.00 4.46
N SER A 120 12.68 8.45 5.71
CA SER A 120 11.95 9.64 6.14
C SER A 120 12.33 10.85 5.31
N GLY A 121 11.35 11.66 4.95
CA GLY A 121 11.55 12.83 4.09
C GLY A 121 10.45 12.95 3.04
N THR A 122 10.54 13.99 2.21
CA THR A 122 9.60 14.20 1.11
C THR A 122 10.17 13.59 -0.16
N TRP A 123 9.43 12.63 -0.70
CA TRP A 123 9.75 11.97 -1.96
C TRP A 123 8.90 12.54 -3.07
N TYR A 124 9.50 12.71 -4.24
CA TYR A 124 8.88 13.17 -5.47
C TYR A 124 8.86 12.02 -6.48
N PHE A 125 7.82 12.00 -7.31
CA PHE A 125 7.59 10.94 -8.30
C PHE A 125 7.08 11.53 -9.61
N THR A 126 7.59 11.02 -10.72
CA THR A 126 7.07 11.26 -12.08
C THR A 126 6.93 9.93 -12.82
N ILE A 127 6.12 9.93 -13.87
CA ILE A 127 5.94 8.78 -14.75
C ILE A 127 6.05 9.23 -16.20
N GLN A 128 6.65 8.36 -17.01
CA GLN A 128 6.67 8.42 -18.46
C GLN A 128 6.15 7.11 -19.04
N VAL A 129 5.71 7.16 -20.29
CA VAL A 129 5.32 6.00 -21.08
C VAL A 129 6.19 5.95 -22.33
N GLN A 130 6.62 4.77 -22.71
CA GLN A 130 7.28 4.50 -23.98
C GLN A 130 6.38 3.58 -24.82
N ASP A 131 6.27 3.85 -26.12
CA ASP A 131 5.59 2.96 -27.06
C ASP A 131 6.55 1.95 -27.71
N LYS A 132 6.00 1.01 -28.47
CA LYS A 132 6.77 -0.02 -29.20
C LYS A 132 7.71 0.53 -30.28
N GLN A 133 7.54 1.79 -30.66
CA GLN A 133 8.39 2.49 -31.61
C GLN A 133 9.54 3.24 -30.90
N GLY A 134 9.62 3.15 -29.57
CA GLY A 134 10.65 3.79 -28.77
C GLY A 134 10.39 5.27 -28.49
N LEU A 135 9.20 5.79 -28.82
CA LEU A 135 8.83 7.18 -28.52
C LEU A 135 8.44 7.28 -27.05
N VAL A 136 9.05 8.24 -26.35
CA VAL A 136 8.84 8.47 -24.91
C VAL A 136 8.06 9.76 -24.70
N SER A 137 7.10 9.75 -23.77
CA SER A 137 6.38 10.94 -23.38
C SER A 137 7.24 11.91 -22.57
N GLU A 138 6.82 13.17 -22.48
CA GLU A 138 7.29 14.05 -21.41
C GLU A 138 6.96 13.44 -20.03
N PRO A 139 7.78 13.71 -18.99
CA PRO A 139 7.44 13.36 -17.62
C PRO A 139 6.11 13.98 -17.19
N SER A 140 5.33 13.22 -16.42
CA SER A 140 4.18 13.79 -15.72
C SER A 140 4.59 14.93 -14.78
N ALA A 141 3.65 15.83 -14.48
CA ALA A 141 3.82 16.75 -13.35
C ALA A 141 4.17 15.99 -12.06
N PRO A 142 5.18 16.43 -11.28
CA PRO A 142 5.62 15.71 -10.10
C PRO A 142 4.53 15.66 -9.04
N VAL A 143 4.45 14.51 -8.38
CA VAL A 143 3.64 14.31 -7.17
C VAL A 143 4.56 13.97 -6.00
N SER A 144 4.12 14.18 -4.76
CA SER A 144 4.99 13.95 -3.60
C SER A 144 4.31 13.27 -2.44
N LYS A 145 5.11 12.53 -1.66
CA LYS A 145 4.72 11.88 -0.41
C LYS A 145 5.77 12.15 0.66
N THR A 146 5.33 12.60 1.83
CA THR A 146 6.20 12.70 3.00
C THR A 146 6.10 11.40 3.80
N ILE A 147 7.24 10.73 3.97
CA ILE A 147 7.41 9.59 4.88
C ILE A 147 7.91 10.14 6.22
N ARG A 148 7.28 9.72 7.31
CA ARG A 148 7.68 10.09 8.67
C ARG A 148 8.30 8.88 9.36
N SER A 149 9.26 9.17 10.24
CA SER A 149 9.87 8.20 11.17
C SER A 149 8.87 7.73 12.22
#